data_AF-A0A2P6PMT3-F1
#
_entry.id   AF-A0A2P6PMT3-F1
#
_cell.length_a   1.000
_cell.length_b   1.000
_cell.length_c   1.000
_cell.angle_alpha   90.00
_cell.angle_beta   90.00
_cell.angle_gamma   90.00
#
_symmetry.space_group_name_H-M   'P 1'
#
loop_
_entity.id
_entity.type
_entity.pdbx_description
1 polymer ?
#
loop_
_entity_poly.entity_id
_entity_poly.type
_entity_poly.pdbx_seq_one_letter_code
_entity_poly.pdbx_strand_id
1 'polypeptide(L)' 'MHNCSPGQVPMSKGDKLNKSQCPKNDIEKEDMKSKPYSRLVGSLMYAQVCTRPDLAFAVSMLARFQSNPGHEH' A
#
# COMPACT_ATOMS: atom_id res chain seq x y z
N MET A 1 -32.26 0.97 2.02
CA MET A 1 -30.94 0.79 1.37
C MET A 1 -30.85 1.44 -0.03
N HIS A 2 -31.81 2.27 -0.45
CA HIS A 2 -31.85 2.84 -1.80
C HIS A 2 -30.90 4.03 -2.06
N ASN A 3 -30.24 4.57 -1.02
CA ASN A 3 -29.37 5.76 -1.11
C ASN A 3 -27.93 5.51 -0.63
N CYS A 4 -27.42 4.27 -0.64
CA CYS A 4 -26.02 4.01 -0.34
C CYS A 4 -25.15 4.29 -1.57
N SER A 5 -24.35 5.35 -1.54
CA SER A 5 -23.26 5.55 -2.49
C SER A 5 -22.08 4.63 -2.14
N PRO A 6 -21.38 4.05 -3.14
CA PRO A 6 -20.17 3.31 -2.86
C PRO A 6 -19.15 4.25 -2.20
N GLY A 7 -18.68 3.88 -1.01
CA GLY A 7 -17.62 4.61 -0.33
C GLY A 7 -16.34 4.61 -1.16
N GLN A 8 -15.57 5.69 -1.10
CA GLN A 8 -14.29 5.76 -1.78
C GLN A 8 -13.32 4.76 -1.15
N VAL A 9 -12.88 3.79 -1.94
CA VAL A 9 -11.93 2.76 -1.50
C VAL A 9 -10.50 3.17 -1.83
N PRO A 10 -9.51 2.77 -1.00
CA PRO A 10 -8.10 3.11 -1.21
C PRO A 10 -7.48 2.46 -2.46
N MET A 11 -7.99 1.32 -2.90
CA MET A 11 -7.60 0.65 -4.13
C MET A 11 -8.83 0.23 -4.91
N SER A 12 -8.86 0.54 -6.20
CA SER A 12 -9.93 0.18 -7.11
C SER A 12 -9.73 -1.24 -7.65
N LYS A 13 -10.85 -1.86 -8.06
CA LYS A 13 -10.80 -3.17 -8.71
C LYS A 13 -10.02 -3.08 -10.02
N GLY A 14 -8.84 -3.70 -10.05
CA GLY A 14 -7.93 -3.67 -11.20
C GLY A 14 -6.59 -3.02 -10.89
N ASP A 15 -6.50 -2.24 -9.80
CA ASP A 15 -5.24 -1.70 -9.31
C ASP A 15 -4.33 -2.86 -8.88
N LYS A 16 -3.16 -2.95 -9.51
CA LYS A 16 -2.18 -4.01 -9.27
C LYS A 16 -0.82 -3.40 -9.13
N LEU A 17 -0.21 -3.65 -7.98
CA LEU A 17 1.20 -3.38 -7.77
C LEU A 17 2.00 -4.58 -8.27
N ASN A 18 3.10 -4.29 -8.97
CA ASN A 18 3.95 -5.28 -9.61
C ASN A 18 5.41 -5.11 -9.17
N LYS A 19 6.17 -6.20 -9.26
CA LYS A 19 7.62 -6.18 -8.99
C LYS A 19 8.41 -5.33 -9.98
N SER A 20 7.85 -5.03 -11.15
CA SER A 20 8.46 -4.14 -12.12
C SER A 20 8.58 -2.69 -11.63
N GLN A 21 7.73 -2.30 -10.66
CA GLN A 21 7.72 -1.00 -9.99
C GLN A 21 8.68 -0.94 -8.78
N CYS A 22 9.31 -2.06 -8.41
CA CYS A 22 10.40 -2.04 -7.43
C CYS A 22 11.58 -1.23 -7.99
N PRO A 23 12.36 -0.57 -7.12
CA PRO A 23 13.51 0.21 -7.54
C PRO A 23 14.56 -0.74 -8.15
N LYS A 24 15.11 -0.33 -9.30
CA LYS A 24 16.10 -1.13 -10.04
C LYS A 24 17.49 -0.52 -9.91
N ASN A 25 17.56 0.81 -9.87
CA ASN A 25 18.80 1.55 -9.77
C ASN A 25 19.18 1.82 -8.31
N ASP A 26 20.47 2.00 -8.03
CA ASP A 26 20.95 2.28 -6.68
C ASP A 26 20.47 3.64 -6.16
N ILE A 27 20.27 4.62 -7.06
CA ILE A 27 19.70 5.94 -6.72
C ILE A 27 18.27 5.79 -6.18
N GLU A 28 17.43 4.99 -6.82
CA GLU A 28 16.05 4.77 -6.38
C GLU A 28 15.99 3.98 -5.06
N LYS A 29 16.92 3.03 -4.87
CA LYS A 29 17.02 2.29 -3.60
C LYS A 29 17.46 3.21 -2.46
N GLU A 30 18.43 4.09 -2.70
CA GLU A 30 18.89 5.09 -1.73
C GLU A 30 17.75 6.05 -1.35
N ASP A 31 16.96 6.52 -2.32
CA ASP A 31 15.78 7.34 -2.05
C ASP A 31 14.78 6.58 -1.14
N MET A 32 14.45 5.35 -1.49
CA MET A 32 13.50 4.53 -0.73
C MET A 32 14.00 4.13 0.67
N LYS A 33 15.32 4.03 0.91
CA LYS A 33 15.88 3.78 2.25
C LYS A 33 15.51 4.88 3.25
N SER A 34 15.38 6.12 2.78
CA SER A 34 14.99 7.24 3.65
C SER A 34 13.52 7.20 4.05
N LYS A 35 12.68 6.47 3.30
CA LYS A 35 11.23 6.40 3.51
C LYS A 35 10.89 5.28 4.50
N PRO A 36 10.12 5.56 5.57
CA PRO A 36 9.79 4.56 6.58
C PRO A 36 8.64 3.64 6.13
N TYR A 37 8.85 2.86 5.06
CA TYR A 37 7.82 2.01 4.45
C TYR A 37 7.20 1.01 5.44
N SER A 38 8.02 0.36 6.27
CA SER A 38 7.57 -0.55 7.33
C SER A 38 6.60 0.10 8.31
N ARG A 39 6.88 1.36 8.67
CA ARG A 39 6.04 2.14 9.60
C ARG A 39 4.72 2.53 8.95
N LEU A 40 4.74 2.86 7.65
CA LEU A 40 3.53 3.13 6.88
C LEU A 40 2.62 1.89 6.82
N VAL A 41 3.17 0.74 6.44
CA VAL A 41 2.42 -0.52 6.40
C VAL A 41 1.88 -0.89 7.78
N GLY A 42 2.68 -0.75 8.85
CA GLY A 42 2.23 -0.98 10.23
C GLY A 42 1.11 -0.05 10.68
N SER A 43 1.17 1.23 10.29
CA SER A 43 0.11 2.21 10.62
C SER A 43 -1.19 1.89 9.89
N LEU A 44 -1.10 1.50 8.62
CA LEU A 44 -2.27 1.05 7.85
C LEU A 44 -2.82 -0.28 8.38
N MET A 45 -1.95 -1.18 8.85
CA MET A 45 -2.34 -2.41 9.56
C MET A 45 -3.15 -2.10 10.81
N TYR A 46 -2.77 -1.09 11.57
CA TYR A 46 -3.56 -0.66 12.73
C TYR A 46 -4.91 -0.06 12.31
N ALA A 47 -4.91 0.82 11.31
CA ALA A 47 -6.13 1.43 10.79
C ALA A 47 -7.14 0.39 10.28
N GLN A 48 -6.69 -0.66 9.57
CA GLN A 48 -7.58 -1.72 9.09
C GLN A 48 -8.27 -2.49 10.21
N VAL A 49 -7.56 -2.75 11.32
CA VAL A 49 -8.10 -3.55 12.43
C VAL A 49 -9.06 -2.70 13.27
N CYS A 50 -8.72 -1.44 13.50
CA CYS A 50 -9.45 -0.60 14.45
C CYS A 50 -10.64 0.14 13.84
N THR A 51 -10.52 0.66 12.60
CA THR A 51 -11.48 1.67 12.10
C THR A 51 -11.85 1.54 10.62
N ARG A 52 -11.00 0.93 9.80
CA ARG A 52 -11.10 0.96 8.33
C ARG A 52 -10.86 -0.42 7.71
N PRO A 53 -11.74 -1.41 7.94
CA PRO A 53 -11.56 -2.78 7.41
C PRO A 53 -11.46 -2.84 5.88
N ASP A 54 -11.93 -1.83 5.16
CA ASP A 54 -11.77 -1.67 3.72
C ASP A 54 -10.31 -1.51 3.26
N LEU A 55 -9.39 -1.15 4.16
CA LEU A 55 -7.95 -1.09 3.87
C LEU A 55 -7.28 -2.47 3.76
N ALA A 56 -7.94 -3.55 4.19
CA ALA A 56 -7.30 -4.85 4.33
C ALA A 56 -6.66 -5.37 3.04
N PHE A 57 -7.31 -5.13 1.90
CA PHE A 57 -6.78 -5.49 0.60
C PHE A 57 -5.51 -4.68 0.25
N ALA A 58 -5.56 -3.36 0.43
CA ALA A 58 -4.42 -2.48 0.15
C ALA A 58 -3.21 -2.82 1.03
N VAL A 59 -3.43 -2.99 2.34
CA VAL A 59 -2.38 -3.38 3.28
C VAL A 59 -1.75 -4.71 2.90
N SER A 60 -2.57 -5.70 2.56
CA SER A 60 -2.08 -7.01 2.13
C SER A 60 -1.26 -6.93 0.84
N MET A 61 -1.61 -6.05 -0.09
CA MET A 61 -0.85 -5.81 -1.31
C MET A 61 0.50 -5.18 -1.01
N LEU A 62 0.53 -4.11 -0.21
CA LEU A 62 1.74 -3.38 0.17
C LEU A 62 2.75 -4.26 0.93
N ALA A 63 2.26 -5.09 1.86
CA ALA A 63 3.11 -5.98 2.65
C ALA A 63 3.97 -6.93 1.78
N ARG A 64 3.56 -7.24 0.54
CA ARG A 64 4.31 -8.10 -0.38
C ARG A 64 5.61 -7.47 -0.90
N PHE A 65 5.72 -6.14 -0.86
CA PHE A 65 6.85 -5.39 -1.38
C PHE A 65 7.80 -4.90 -0.28
N GLN A 66 7.59 -5.33 0.96
CA GLN A 66 8.38 -4.94 2.14
C GLN A 66 9.90 -5.08 1.95
N SER A 67 10.36 -6.10 1.21
CA SER A 67 11.79 -6.34 0.97
C SER A 67 12.42 -5.36 -0.01
N ASN A 68 11.65 -4.80 -0.95
CA ASN A 68 12.15 -3.87 -1.96
C ASN A 68 11.00 -2.95 -2.45
N PRO A 69 10.53 -2.02 -1.61
CA PRO A 69 9.41 -1.16 -1.95
C PRO A 69 9.85 -0.11 -2.97
N GLY A 70 9.00 0.17 -3.95
CA GLY A 70 9.15 1.26 -4.90
C GLY A 70 8.29 2.45 -4.53
N HIS A 71 8.47 3.56 -5.25
CA HIS A 71 7.71 4.78 -5.01
C HIS A 71 6.22 4.63 -5.33
N GLU A 72 5.89 3.75 -6.28
CA GLU A 72 4.52 3.44 -6.70
C GLU A 72 3.79 2.49 -5.73
N HIS A 73 4.53 1.87 -4.80
CA HIS A 73 3.97 1.02 -3.74
C HIS A 73 3.57 1.91 -2.56
#